data_AF-A0A1N7N9L4-F1
#
_entry.id   AF-A0A1N7N9L4-F1
#
_cell.length_a   1.000
_cell.length_b   1.000
_cell.length_c   1.000
_cell.angle_alpha   90.00
_cell.angle_beta   90.00
_cell.angle_gamma   90.00
#
_symmetry.space_group_name_H-M   'P 1'
#
loop_
_entity.id
_entity.type
_entity.pdbx_description
1 polymer ?
#
loop_
_entity_poly.entity_id
_entity_poly.type
_entity_poly.pdbx_seq_one_letter_code
_entity_poly.pdbx_strand_id
1 'polypeptide(L)'
;MTAVPVIAVGAILAFSLALGMSGIAALARHAVQTASGGVSAMLDPELQDDAKEVATRRAGLALLMAVLGLSWRFALAFGAAALVIYAAEALRLGARADVLAFLLRVDVILVTSLVLMAAALLWMRARPNAAPERLNDYSATDRFFHELAFAAPAVLKAASWIEDRTFARSPAAPDQGPVFITSLARGGTTALLNALYDLPGTASHTYRDMPFVTAPILWNRLSGGRRRAVARHPRAHGDGLSIDLDTPEAFEEVIWKLLWPQMYTGDGIRLWQSAQHEPESEMFLSRQMAKVLLARRDQGRLPATAPGRYLSKNNANIARIGFLAETFPDARIVVPFRRPECHVASLIRQHRNFTARHEADDFTRRYMRDIGHFEFGAVHRPILYDPARLAAFDLAEPDYWMCYWISAFRHLGAYRDRCLFVLQDDLRAAPQETMTRLCAAIGAEPGEMRFDRYFRPTPDQAPTDPFDPALMSEATTLYDEIAAWALGPESRANAPQGATSQTSGG
;
A
#
# COMPACT_ATOMS: atom_id res chain seq x y z
N MET A 1 -36.61 15.02 40.56
CA MET A 1 -35.79 14.76 39.36
C MET A 1 -34.34 15.01 39.75
N THR A 2 -33.46 14.03 39.59
CA THR A 2 -32.04 14.19 39.93
C THR A 2 -31.45 15.28 39.04
N ALA A 3 -30.83 16.33 39.63
CA ALA A 3 -30.22 17.41 38.86
C ALA A 3 -28.93 16.97 38.11
N VAL A 4 -28.57 15.69 38.22
CA VAL A 4 -27.37 15.06 37.66
C VAL A 4 -27.18 15.32 36.16
N PRO A 5 -28.19 15.15 35.27
CA PRO A 5 -28.00 15.41 33.85
C PRO A 5 -27.75 16.90 33.55
N VAL A 6 -28.38 17.80 34.32
CA VAL A 6 -28.22 19.25 34.14
C VAL A 6 -26.81 19.68 34.56
N ILE A 7 -26.31 19.15 35.68
CA ILE A 7 -24.93 19.39 36.15
C ILE A 7 -23.91 18.83 35.15
N ALA A 8 -24.16 17.64 34.61
CA ALA A 8 -23.31 17.01 33.60
C ALA A 8 -23.23 17.85 32.31
N VAL A 9 -24.36 18.36 31.81
CA VAL A 9 -24.37 19.28 30.66
C VAL A 9 -23.60 20.55 30.97
N GLY A 10 -23.78 21.13 32.17
CA GLY A 10 -23.00 22.29 32.61
C GLY A 10 -21.50 22.04 32.63
N ALA A 11 -21.06 20.88 33.11
CA ALA A 11 -19.65 20.49 33.14
C ALA A 11 -19.07 20.31 31.71
N ILE A 12 -19.83 19.71 30.81
CA ILE A 12 -19.43 19.53 29.39
C ILE A 12 -19.33 20.89 28.67
N LEU A 13 -20.26 21.81 28.93
CA LEU A 13 -20.21 23.16 28.37
C LEU A 13 -19.01 23.95 28.91
N ALA A 14 -18.76 23.89 30.21
CA ALA A 14 -17.59 24.52 30.83
C ALA A 14 -16.27 23.96 30.27
N PHE A 15 -16.16 22.64 30.11
CA PHE A 15 -15.03 21.99 29.46
C PHE A 15 -14.84 22.50 28.03
N SER A 16 -15.90 22.47 27.23
CA SER A 16 -15.85 22.82 25.80
C SER A 16 -15.52 24.29 25.59
N LEU A 17 -16.08 25.18 26.42
CA LEU A 17 -15.81 26.61 26.37
C LEU A 17 -14.37 26.91 26.78
N ALA A 18 -13.89 26.34 27.89
CA ALA A 18 -12.52 26.50 28.35
C ALA A 18 -11.51 26.01 27.29
N LEU A 19 -11.79 24.85 26.67
CA LEU A 19 -10.96 24.29 25.62
C LEU A 19 -10.96 25.18 24.36
N GLY A 20 -12.12 25.70 23.96
CA GLY A 20 -12.25 26.61 22.82
C GLY A 20 -11.54 27.95 23.04
N MET A 21 -11.70 28.55 24.22
CA MET A 21 -11.07 29.83 24.59
C MET A 21 -9.55 29.71 24.78
N SER A 22 -9.04 28.52 25.08
CA SER A 22 -7.61 28.29 25.31
C SER A 22 -6.73 28.44 24.06
N GLY A 23 -7.33 28.61 22.87
CA GLY A 23 -6.60 28.71 21.60
C GLY A 23 -5.93 27.40 21.18
N ILE A 24 -6.40 26.25 21.71
CA ILE A 24 -5.79 24.92 21.49
C ILE A 24 -5.59 24.60 20.00
N ALA A 25 -6.53 25.01 19.14
CA ALA A 25 -6.45 24.78 17.70
C ALA A 25 -5.32 25.57 17.04
N ALA A 26 -5.03 26.79 17.51
CA ALA A 26 -3.91 27.58 17.01
C ALA A 26 -2.58 27.00 17.47
N LEU A 27 -2.48 26.56 18.73
CA LEU A 27 -1.30 25.88 19.26
C LEU A 27 -1.01 24.58 18.51
N ALA A 28 -2.03 23.75 18.27
CA ALA A 28 -1.90 22.49 17.55
C ALA A 28 -1.43 22.72 16.10
N ARG A 29 -1.99 23.71 15.39
CA ARG A 29 -1.53 24.08 14.04
C ARG A 29 -0.08 24.56 14.04
N HIS A 30 0.28 25.43 14.98
CA HIS A 30 1.65 25.93 15.11
C HIS A 30 2.64 24.81 15.44
N ALA A 31 2.25 23.84 16.28
CA ALA A 31 3.08 22.69 16.62
C ALA A 31 3.36 21.82 15.39
N VAL A 32 2.33 21.54 14.59
CA VAL A 32 2.47 20.79 13.33
C VAL A 32 3.35 21.55 12.33
N GLN A 33 3.14 22.86 12.16
CA GLN A 33 3.94 23.69 11.28
C GLN A 33 5.42 23.77 11.70
N THR A 34 5.68 23.86 13.00
CA THR A 34 7.05 23.93 13.54
C THR A 34 7.76 22.59 13.42
N ALA A 35 7.04 21.48 13.67
CA ALA A 35 7.56 20.13 13.43
C ALA A 35 7.91 19.92 11.96
N SER A 36 7.02 20.32 11.05
CA SER A 36 7.29 20.26 9.61
C SER A 36 8.48 21.12 9.19
N GLY A 37 8.63 22.33 9.76
CA GLY A 37 9.76 23.22 9.46
C GLY A 37 11.10 22.65 9.93
N GLY A 38 11.15 22.02 11.11
CA GLY A 38 12.35 21.36 11.62
C GLY A 38 12.76 20.15 10.77
N VAL A 39 11.79 19.35 10.35
CA VAL A 39 12.02 18.23 9.43
C VAL A 39 12.47 18.74 8.05
N SER A 40 11.87 19.81 7.53
CA SER A 40 12.30 20.43 6.28
C SER A 40 13.73 20.98 6.35
N ALA A 41 14.12 21.64 7.44
CA ALA A 41 15.48 22.16 7.61
C ALA A 41 16.53 21.05 7.76
N MET A 42 16.17 19.93 8.42
CA MET A 42 17.04 18.75 8.50
C MET A 42 17.28 18.11 7.12
N LEU A 43 16.31 18.24 6.21
CA LEU A 43 16.32 17.64 4.87
C LEU A 43 16.80 18.62 3.78
N ASP A 44 17.22 19.83 4.14
CA ASP A 44 17.71 20.83 3.21
C ASP A 44 19.22 20.60 2.92
N PRO A 45 19.60 20.28 1.67
CA PRO A 45 20.99 20.02 1.32
C PRO A 45 21.85 21.29 1.27
N GLU A 46 21.25 22.49 1.22
CA GLU A 46 21.98 23.77 1.20
C GLU A 46 22.31 24.28 2.62
N LEU A 47 21.70 23.70 3.66
CA LEU A 47 21.95 24.05 5.05
C LEU A 47 23.18 23.32 5.61
N GLN A 48 24.08 24.07 6.24
CA GLN A 48 25.22 23.53 6.98
C GLN A 48 24.76 22.73 8.21
N ASP A 49 25.55 21.73 8.62
CA ASP A 49 25.17 20.79 9.70
C ASP A 49 24.88 21.48 11.04
N ASP A 50 25.63 22.52 11.40
CA ASP A 50 25.37 23.32 12.60
C ASP A 50 24.00 24.02 12.54
N ALA A 51 23.59 24.47 11.35
CA ALA A 51 22.28 25.10 11.13
C ALA A 51 21.14 24.06 11.16
N LYS A 52 21.39 22.83 10.67
CA LYS A 52 20.46 21.70 10.79
C LYS A 52 20.25 21.29 12.24
N GLU A 53 21.31 21.21 13.03
CA GLU A 53 21.24 20.89 14.45
C GLU A 53 20.44 21.95 15.22
N VAL A 54 20.72 23.24 14.97
CA VAL A 54 19.99 24.35 15.58
C VAL A 54 18.51 24.33 15.22
N ALA A 55 18.17 24.09 13.94
CA ALA A 55 16.78 24.00 13.47
C ALA A 55 16.05 22.80 14.11
N THR A 56 16.70 21.65 14.18
CA THR A 56 16.13 20.41 14.76
C THR A 56 15.92 20.56 16.27
N ARG A 57 16.90 21.11 16.99
CA ARG A 57 16.80 21.37 18.43
C ARG A 57 15.71 22.39 18.74
N ARG A 58 15.58 23.44 17.93
CA ARG A 58 14.53 24.46 18.06
C ARG A 58 13.14 23.86 17.80
N ALA A 59 13.01 23.00 16.79
CA ALA A 59 11.76 22.29 16.51
C ALA A 59 11.40 21.30 17.63
N GLY A 60 12.37 20.56 18.16
CA GLY A 60 12.18 19.65 19.30
C GLY A 60 11.74 20.37 20.57
N LEU A 61 12.39 21.49 20.92
CA LEU A 61 11.98 22.33 22.05
C LEU A 61 10.59 22.94 21.84
N ALA A 62 10.28 23.42 20.64
CA ALA A 62 8.96 23.96 20.32
C ALA A 62 7.87 22.88 20.39
N LEU A 63 8.15 21.65 19.97
CA LEU A 63 7.24 20.52 20.08
C LEU A 63 7.00 20.15 21.54
N LEU A 64 8.06 20.06 22.35
CA LEU A 64 7.95 19.81 23.80
C LEU A 64 7.09 20.87 24.48
N MET A 65 7.34 22.14 24.18
CA MET A 65 6.55 23.26 24.72
C MET A 65 5.11 23.25 24.21
N ALA A 66 4.86 22.81 22.98
CA ALA A 66 3.52 22.64 22.46
C ALA A 66 2.78 21.49 23.15
N VAL A 67 3.43 20.35 23.41
CA VAL A 67 2.86 19.23 24.17
C VAL A 67 2.51 19.67 25.59
N LEU A 68 3.46 20.30 26.30
CA LEU A 68 3.20 20.86 27.64
C LEU A 68 2.07 21.90 27.62
N GLY A 69 2.05 22.75 26.60
CA GLY A 69 1.00 23.73 26.39
C GLY A 69 -0.37 23.10 26.09
N LEU A 70 -0.41 21.98 25.39
CA LEU A 70 -1.63 21.22 25.10
C LEU A 70 -2.14 20.55 26.39
N SER A 71 -1.25 19.86 27.11
CA SER A 71 -1.54 19.22 28.40
C SER A 71 -2.09 20.21 29.41
N TRP A 72 -1.48 21.40 29.53
CA TRP A 72 -1.97 22.45 30.43
C TRP A 72 -3.37 22.93 30.07
N ARG A 73 -3.67 23.11 28.78
CA ARG A 73 -5.00 23.55 28.32
C ARG A 73 -6.07 22.49 28.58
N PHE A 74 -5.74 21.21 28.40
CA PHE A 74 -6.63 20.12 28.80
C PHE A 74 -6.82 20.11 30.32
N ALA A 75 -5.77 20.28 31.12
CA ALA A 75 -5.88 20.36 32.58
C ALA A 75 -6.79 21.52 33.01
N LEU A 76 -6.68 22.69 32.39
CA LEU A 76 -7.59 23.83 32.65
C LEU A 76 -9.04 23.52 32.24
N ALA A 77 -9.25 22.87 31.10
CA ALA A 77 -10.59 22.48 30.66
C ALA A 77 -11.23 21.46 31.62
N PHE A 78 -10.47 20.46 32.04
CA PHE A 78 -10.90 19.52 33.08
C PHE A 78 -11.13 20.21 34.43
N GLY A 79 -10.31 21.19 34.79
CA GLY A 79 -10.49 22.02 35.98
C GLY A 79 -11.79 22.83 35.94
N ALA A 80 -12.13 23.43 34.80
CA ALA A 80 -13.39 24.15 34.61
C ALA A 80 -14.61 23.22 34.75
N ALA A 81 -14.53 22.01 34.18
CA ALA A 81 -15.56 20.98 34.35
C ALA A 81 -15.69 20.55 35.81
N ALA A 82 -14.57 20.29 36.48
CA ALA A 82 -14.53 19.90 37.88
C ALA A 82 -15.13 21.00 38.77
N LEU A 83 -14.85 22.27 38.52
CA LEU A 83 -15.40 23.39 39.28
C LEU A 83 -16.94 23.37 39.28
N VAL A 84 -17.56 23.08 38.13
CA VAL A 84 -19.03 22.95 38.03
C VAL A 84 -19.54 21.79 38.89
N ILE A 85 -18.85 20.65 38.87
CA ILE A 85 -19.24 19.46 39.64
C ILE A 85 -19.10 19.72 41.15
N TYR A 86 -17.97 20.29 41.59
CA TYR A 86 -17.72 20.61 43.00
C TYR A 86 -18.63 21.72 43.52
N ALA A 87 -18.93 22.74 42.71
CA ALA A 87 -19.89 23.79 43.08
C ALA A 87 -21.31 23.22 43.24
N ALA A 88 -21.72 22.30 42.35
CA ALA A 88 -23.02 21.65 42.45
C ALA A 88 -23.16 20.80 43.73
N GLU A 89 -22.08 20.14 44.16
CA GLU A 89 -22.06 19.40 45.43
C GLU A 89 -22.12 20.35 46.64
N ALA A 90 -21.35 21.45 46.64
CA ALA A 90 -21.36 22.45 47.70
C ALA A 90 -22.74 23.10 47.88
N LEU A 91 -23.47 23.30 46.78
CA LEU A 91 -24.84 23.82 46.76
C LEU A 91 -25.91 22.75 47.03
N ARG A 92 -25.51 21.50 47.33
CA ARG A 92 -26.39 20.34 47.59
C ARG A 92 -27.33 20.02 46.42
N LEU A 93 -26.91 20.30 45.19
CA LEU A 93 -27.69 20.07 43.97
C LEU A 93 -27.53 18.63 43.44
N GLY A 94 -26.42 17.96 43.74
CA GLY A 94 -26.19 16.55 43.39
C GLY A 94 -24.86 16.04 43.93
N ALA A 95 -24.77 14.73 44.21
CA ALA A 95 -23.54 14.11 44.67
C ALA A 95 -22.53 13.99 43.52
N ARG A 96 -21.26 14.30 43.79
CA ARG A 96 -20.18 14.22 42.79
C ARG A 96 -20.06 12.84 42.15
N ALA A 97 -20.26 11.79 42.93
CA ALA A 97 -20.10 10.39 42.50
C ALA A 97 -21.15 10.04 41.43
N ASP A 98 -22.38 10.51 41.60
CA ASP A 98 -23.48 10.26 40.66
C ASP A 98 -23.27 11.02 39.34
N VAL A 99 -22.75 12.25 39.41
CA VAL A 99 -22.43 13.05 38.22
C VAL A 99 -21.27 12.44 37.43
N LEU A 100 -20.21 12.00 38.11
CA LEU A 100 -19.07 11.33 37.47
C LEU A 100 -19.48 9.99 36.86
N ALA A 101 -20.25 9.18 37.59
CA ALA A 101 -20.77 7.91 37.09
C ALA A 101 -21.65 8.12 35.84
N PHE A 102 -22.47 9.18 35.82
CA PHE A 102 -23.27 9.55 34.66
C PHE A 102 -22.42 9.99 33.45
N LEU A 103 -21.42 10.86 33.66
CA LEU A 103 -20.52 11.33 32.61
C LEU A 103 -19.67 10.20 31.99
N LEU A 104 -19.36 9.16 32.76
CA LEU A 104 -18.55 8.01 32.31
C LEU A 104 -19.37 6.93 31.58
N ARG A 105 -20.69 7.10 31.44
CA ARG A 105 -21.50 6.14 30.67
C ARG A 105 -21.17 6.26 29.18
N VAL A 106 -21.02 5.11 28.53
CA VAL A 106 -20.67 5.02 27.10
C VAL A 106 -21.70 5.72 26.22
N ASP A 107 -23.00 5.61 26.52
CA ASP A 107 -24.07 6.27 25.78
C ASP A 107 -23.99 7.80 25.88
N VAL A 108 -23.72 8.33 27.08
CA VAL A 108 -23.53 9.77 27.31
C VAL A 108 -22.31 10.30 26.55
N ILE A 109 -21.18 9.59 26.59
CA ILE A 109 -19.97 9.96 25.84
C ILE A 109 -20.24 9.99 24.33
N LEU A 110 -20.90 8.98 23.79
CA LEU A 110 -21.20 8.90 22.35
C LEU A 110 -22.14 10.03 21.90
N VAL A 111 -23.24 10.25 22.62
CA VAL A 111 -24.22 11.30 22.28
C VAL A 111 -23.59 12.69 22.38
N THR A 112 -22.86 12.97 23.45
CA THR A 112 -22.23 14.28 23.66
C THR A 112 -21.13 14.55 22.63
N SER A 113 -20.34 13.54 22.29
CA SER A 113 -19.33 13.64 21.22
C SER A 113 -19.95 13.93 19.85
N LEU A 114 -21.07 13.27 19.52
CA LEU A 114 -21.80 13.51 18.26
C LEU A 114 -22.37 14.94 18.19
N VAL A 115 -22.96 15.42 19.29
CA VAL A 115 -23.53 16.77 19.39
C VAL A 115 -22.44 17.83 19.26
N LEU A 116 -21.32 17.68 19.98
CA LEU A 116 -20.19 18.60 19.90
C LEU A 116 -19.57 18.60 18.50
N MET A 117 -19.46 17.44 17.86
CA MET A 117 -18.96 17.33 16.49
C MET A 117 -19.90 17.97 15.46
N ALA A 118 -21.22 17.77 15.59
CA ALA A 118 -22.21 18.44 14.76
C ALA A 118 -22.15 19.97 14.93
N ALA A 119 -22.05 20.45 16.17
CA ALA A 119 -21.89 21.87 16.47
C ALA A 119 -20.59 22.44 15.87
N ALA A 120 -19.47 21.72 15.98
CA ALA A 120 -18.20 22.11 15.38
C ALA A 120 -18.28 22.17 13.84
N LEU A 121 -18.91 21.18 13.20
CA LEU A 121 -19.10 21.16 11.73
C LEU A 121 -19.99 22.30 11.24
N LEU A 122 -21.06 22.62 11.98
CA LEU A 122 -21.93 23.77 11.69
C LEU A 122 -21.17 25.08 11.87
N TRP A 123 -20.36 25.19 12.93
CA TRP A 123 -19.53 26.37 13.19
C TRP A 123 -18.44 26.55 12.12
N MET A 124 -17.82 25.47 11.65
CA MET A 124 -16.86 25.49 10.55
C MET A 124 -17.50 25.88 9.22
N ARG A 125 -18.73 25.43 8.93
CA ARG A 125 -19.48 25.87 7.73
C ARG A 125 -19.85 27.36 7.76
N ALA A 126 -19.97 27.95 8.94
CA ALA A 126 -20.33 29.35 9.13
C ALA A 126 -19.14 30.33 8.97
N ARG A 127 -17.91 29.85 8.73
CA ARG A 127 -16.73 30.70 8.47
C ARG A 127 -16.06 30.33 7.15
N PRO A 128 -16.08 31.20 6.11
CA PRO A 128 -15.38 30.93 4.87
C PRO A 128 -13.87 31.23 5.02
N ASN A 129 -13.06 30.30 4.50
CA ASN A 129 -11.62 30.32 4.20
C ASN A 129 -10.62 29.92 5.30
N ALA A 130 -9.85 28.86 5.03
CA ALA A 130 -8.59 28.99 4.28
C ALA A 130 -8.24 27.64 3.60
N ALA A 131 -7.98 27.67 2.28
CA ALA A 131 -7.42 26.53 1.57
C ALA A 131 -5.95 26.35 1.97
N PRO A 132 -5.44 25.12 2.16
CA PRO A 132 -4.03 24.93 2.44
C PRO A 132 -3.22 25.07 1.14
N GLU A 133 -2.26 26.02 1.15
CA GLU A 133 -1.20 26.15 0.16
C GLU A 133 -0.33 24.89 0.08
N ARG A 134 0.05 24.53 -1.15
CA ARG A 134 0.90 23.40 -1.50
C ARG A 134 2.28 23.91 -1.92
N LEU A 135 3.34 23.37 -1.32
CA LEU A 135 4.69 23.36 -1.89
C LEU A 135 5.39 22.02 -1.51
N ASN A 136 5.93 21.36 -2.55
CA ASN A 136 6.59 20.04 -2.64
C ASN A 136 5.75 18.76 -2.52
N ASP A 137 6.12 17.78 -3.38
CA ASP A 137 5.38 16.58 -3.82
C ASP A 137 4.93 15.57 -2.75
N TYR A 138 5.20 15.84 -1.47
CA TYR A 138 4.55 15.18 -0.34
C TYR A 138 4.39 16.20 0.78
N SER A 139 3.18 16.44 1.27
CA SER A 139 2.98 17.37 2.37
C SER A 139 3.66 16.83 3.64
N ALA A 140 4.18 17.70 4.50
CA ALA A 140 4.83 17.26 5.74
C ALA A 140 3.88 16.46 6.65
N THR A 141 2.56 16.69 6.53
CA THR A 141 1.52 15.87 7.13
C THR A 141 1.46 14.46 6.54
N ASP A 142 1.60 14.32 5.21
CA ASP A 142 1.70 12.99 4.58
C ASP A 142 2.93 12.26 5.11
N ARG A 143 4.09 12.92 5.21
CA ARG A 143 5.31 12.32 5.78
C ARG A 143 5.13 11.87 7.24
N PHE A 144 4.49 12.68 8.08
CA PHE A 144 4.21 12.34 9.49
C PHE A 144 3.26 11.14 9.62
N PHE A 145 2.17 11.11 8.84
CA PHE A 145 1.24 10.00 8.84
C PHE A 145 1.86 8.72 8.23
N HIS A 146 2.77 8.87 7.26
CA HIS A 146 3.58 7.78 6.75
C HIS A 146 4.51 7.23 7.83
N GLU A 147 5.28 8.07 8.51
CA GLU A 147 6.14 7.62 9.61
C GLU A 147 5.31 6.95 10.72
N LEU A 148 4.16 7.50 11.10
CA LEU A 148 3.33 6.93 12.17
C LEU A 148 2.69 5.58 11.80
N ALA A 149 2.21 5.42 10.56
CA ALA A 149 1.54 4.19 10.12
C ALA A 149 2.53 3.06 9.81
N PHE A 150 3.74 3.40 9.35
CA PHE A 150 4.75 2.40 8.97
C PHE A 150 5.80 2.13 10.05
N ALA A 151 5.97 3.00 11.04
CA ALA A 151 6.90 2.77 12.15
C ALA A 151 6.39 1.78 13.20
N ALA A 152 5.13 1.32 13.12
CA ALA A 152 4.58 0.40 14.11
C ALA A 152 3.59 -0.61 13.50
N PRO A 153 4.00 -1.88 13.29
CA PRO A 153 3.10 -3.00 13.02
C PRO A 153 1.87 -3.06 13.94
N ALA A 154 2.04 -2.62 15.20
CA ALA A 154 0.97 -2.50 16.18
C ALA A 154 -0.13 -1.50 15.75
N VAL A 155 0.23 -0.37 15.12
CA VAL A 155 -0.73 0.64 14.63
C VAL A 155 -1.57 0.07 13.49
N LEU A 156 -0.95 -0.62 12.52
CA LEU A 156 -1.68 -1.26 11.42
C LEU A 156 -2.61 -2.38 11.92
N LYS A 157 -2.17 -3.20 12.88
CA LYS A 157 -3.03 -4.22 13.52
C LYS A 157 -4.17 -3.58 14.31
N ALA A 158 -3.89 -2.53 15.08
CA ALA A 158 -4.90 -1.80 15.83
C ALA A 158 -5.94 -1.16 14.91
N ALA A 159 -5.51 -0.52 13.82
CA ALA A 159 -6.41 0.07 12.82
C ALA A 159 -7.35 -0.99 12.22
N SER A 160 -6.80 -2.15 11.80
CA SER A 160 -7.62 -3.27 11.31
C SER A 160 -8.61 -3.75 12.35
N TRP A 161 -8.17 -3.92 13.60
CA TRP A 161 -9.02 -4.38 14.69
C TRP A 161 -10.15 -3.39 15.03
N ILE A 162 -9.86 -2.09 15.02
CA ILE A 162 -10.87 -1.04 15.21
C ILE A 162 -11.90 -1.12 14.09
N GLU A 163 -11.45 -1.26 12.85
CA GLU A 163 -12.35 -1.43 11.70
C GLU A 163 -13.21 -2.68 11.83
N ASP A 164 -12.62 -3.83 12.19
CA ASP A 164 -13.33 -5.11 12.36
C ASP A 164 -14.45 -5.00 13.41
N ARG A 165 -14.20 -4.27 14.51
CA ARG A 165 -15.20 -4.06 15.57
C ARG A 165 -16.26 -3.02 15.20
N THR A 166 -15.87 -1.96 14.49
CA THR A 166 -16.75 -0.83 14.17
C THR A 166 -17.67 -1.18 13.00
N PHE A 167 -17.18 -1.92 12.03
CA PHE A 167 -17.90 -2.30 10.83
C PHE A 167 -18.14 -3.82 10.83
N ALA A 168 -19.14 -4.24 11.61
CA ALA A 168 -19.66 -5.62 11.69
C ALA A 168 -20.24 -6.17 10.35
N ARG A 169 -19.97 -5.49 9.23
CA ARG A 169 -20.35 -5.85 7.86
C ARG A 169 -19.16 -6.27 7.00
N SER A 170 -17.94 -6.33 7.55
CA SER A 170 -16.77 -6.79 6.79
C SER A 170 -16.93 -8.28 6.47
N PRO A 171 -17.01 -8.68 5.19
CA PRO A 171 -17.13 -10.09 4.83
C PRO A 171 -15.87 -10.84 5.27
N ALA A 172 -16.02 -12.13 5.59
CA ALA A 172 -14.89 -12.97 5.97
C ALA A 172 -13.95 -13.30 4.79
N ALA A 173 -14.47 -13.24 3.56
CA ALA A 173 -13.78 -13.61 2.32
C ALA A 173 -14.32 -12.79 1.12
N PRO A 174 -13.55 -12.67 0.03
CA PRO A 174 -14.02 -12.04 -1.21
C PRO A 174 -15.14 -12.86 -1.89
N ASP A 175 -15.92 -12.22 -2.77
CA ASP A 175 -17.05 -12.89 -3.45
C ASP A 175 -16.60 -13.89 -4.53
N GLN A 176 -15.40 -13.69 -5.07
CA GLN A 176 -14.79 -14.50 -6.12
C GLN A 176 -13.30 -14.69 -5.83
N GLY A 177 -12.74 -15.80 -6.32
CA GLY A 177 -11.31 -16.07 -6.25
C GLY A 177 -10.46 -14.88 -6.72
N PRO A 178 -9.42 -14.51 -5.96
CA PRO A 178 -8.60 -13.35 -6.29
C PRO A 178 -7.76 -13.58 -7.56
N VAL A 179 -7.35 -12.49 -8.20
CA VAL A 179 -6.33 -12.51 -9.25
C VAL A 179 -5.04 -11.94 -8.69
N PHE A 180 -3.97 -12.72 -8.72
CA PHE A 180 -2.64 -12.27 -8.30
C PHE A 180 -1.78 -11.99 -9.52
N ILE A 181 -1.39 -10.73 -9.72
CA ILE A 181 -0.48 -10.30 -10.76
C ILE A 181 0.92 -10.22 -10.17
N THR A 182 1.83 -11.07 -10.64
CA THR A 182 3.18 -11.13 -10.09
C THR A 182 4.22 -11.51 -11.12
N SER A 183 5.40 -10.92 -11.01
CA SER A 183 6.58 -11.18 -11.83
C SER A 183 7.74 -10.42 -11.18
N LEU A 184 8.95 -10.56 -11.72
CA LEU A 184 10.02 -9.61 -11.39
C LEU A 184 9.57 -8.18 -11.71
N ALA A 185 10.06 -7.23 -10.90
CA ALA A 185 9.79 -5.81 -11.14
C ALA A 185 10.21 -5.44 -12.57
N ARG A 186 9.50 -4.49 -13.20
CA ARG A 186 9.72 -4.12 -14.62
C ARG A 186 9.32 -5.21 -15.63
N GLY A 187 8.64 -6.26 -15.19
CA GLY A 187 8.07 -7.30 -16.06
C GLY A 187 6.75 -6.92 -16.76
N GLY A 188 6.11 -5.80 -16.39
CA GLY A 188 4.83 -5.36 -16.98
C GLY A 188 3.62 -5.53 -16.06
N THR A 189 3.83 -5.92 -14.81
CA THR A 189 2.77 -6.11 -13.79
C THR A 189 1.89 -4.87 -13.58
N THR A 190 2.46 -3.66 -13.65
CA THR A 190 1.69 -2.42 -13.45
C THR A 190 0.76 -2.13 -14.63
N ALA A 191 1.19 -2.39 -15.87
CA ALA A 191 0.33 -2.20 -17.04
C ALA A 191 -0.86 -3.16 -17.00
N LEU A 192 -0.61 -4.44 -16.67
CA LEU A 192 -1.67 -5.42 -16.43
C LEU A 192 -2.58 -5.04 -15.27
N LEU A 193 -2.03 -4.55 -14.16
CA LEU A 193 -2.84 -4.10 -13.02
C LEU A 193 -3.80 -2.98 -13.45
N ASN A 194 -3.34 -1.97 -14.19
CA ASN A 194 -4.20 -0.88 -14.64
C ASN A 194 -5.26 -1.38 -15.65
N ALA A 195 -4.86 -2.23 -16.59
CA ALA A 195 -5.77 -2.80 -17.58
C ALA A 195 -6.88 -3.64 -16.93
N LEU A 196 -6.52 -4.51 -15.99
CA LEU A 196 -7.47 -5.34 -15.26
C LEU A 196 -8.28 -4.53 -14.25
N TYR A 197 -7.65 -3.57 -13.55
CA TYR A 197 -8.32 -2.73 -12.56
C TYR A 197 -9.43 -1.92 -13.19
N ASP A 198 -9.38 -1.53 -14.47
CA ASP A 198 -10.46 -0.78 -15.11
C ASP A 198 -11.69 -1.65 -15.47
N LEU A 199 -11.61 -2.98 -15.30
CA LEU A 199 -12.76 -3.87 -15.55
C LEU A 199 -13.87 -3.60 -14.53
N PRO A 200 -15.16 -3.62 -14.93
CA PRO A 200 -16.27 -3.19 -14.08
C PRO A 200 -16.46 -4.04 -12.81
N GLY A 201 -16.03 -5.32 -12.82
CA GLY A 201 -16.17 -6.26 -11.70
C GLY A 201 -14.93 -6.45 -10.83
N THR A 202 -13.89 -5.63 -11.00
CA THR A 202 -12.61 -5.82 -10.28
C THR A 202 -12.26 -4.66 -9.36
N ALA A 203 -11.45 -4.94 -8.35
CA ALA A 203 -10.98 -3.93 -7.40
C ALA A 203 -9.62 -4.32 -6.79
N SER A 204 -8.82 -3.30 -6.45
CA SER A 204 -7.51 -3.45 -5.83
C SER A 204 -7.30 -2.39 -4.74
N HIS A 205 -6.20 -2.51 -4.02
CA HIS A 205 -5.65 -1.43 -3.22
C HIS A 205 -5.34 -0.21 -4.09
N THR A 206 -5.58 0.99 -3.55
CA THR A 206 -5.24 2.26 -4.23
C THR A 206 -4.51 3.19 -3.28
N TYR A 207 -3.94 4.27 -3.79
CA TYR A 207 -3.31 5.31 -2.98
C TYR A 207 -4.26 5.93 -1.93
N ARG A 208 -5.58 5.79 -2.08
CA ARG A 208 -6.55 6.18 -1.03
C ARG A 208 -6.39 5.40 0.26
N ASP A 209 -5.92 4.17 0.21
CA ASP A 209 -5.82 3.32 1.40
C ASP A 209 -4.63 3.74 2.28
N MET A 210 -3.71 4.52 1.72
CA MET A 210 -2.61 5.10 2.48
C MET A 210 -3.10 6.19 3.44
N PRO A 211 -2.63 6.19 4.70
CA PRO A 211 -1.54 5.35 5.21
C PRO A 211 -2.00 4.05 5.89
N PHE A 212 -3.31 3.86 6.12
CA PHE A 212 -3.87 2.72 6.86
C PHE A 212 -4.35 1.60 5.93
N VAL A 213 -3.41 0.98 5.22
CA VAL A 213 -3.71 -0.07 4.22
C VAL A 213 -4.47 -1.27 4.78
N THR A 214 -4.39 -1.53 6.08
CA THR A 214 -5.11 -2.60 6.79
C THR A 214 -6.53 -2.24 7.26
N ALA A 215 -6.92 -0.97 7.09
CA ALA A 215 -8.23 -0.44 7.48
C ALA A 215 -8.80 0.50 6.39
N PRO A 216 -9.00 0.00 5.15
CA PRO A 216 -9.38 0.83 4.01
C PRO A 216 -10.80 1.41 4.11
N ILE A 217 -11.74 0.76 4.80
CA ILE A 217 -13.12 1.25 4.98
C ILE A 217 -13.14 2.40 5.99
N LEU A 218 -12.50 2.19 7.14
CA LEU A 218 -12.38 3.18 8.20
C LEU A 218 -11.71 4.44 7.63
N TRP A 219 -10.59 4.28 6.95
CA TRP A 219 -9.85 5.39 6.40
C TRP A 219 -10.59 6.10 5.27
N ASN A 220 -11.28 5.37 4.40
CA ASN A 220 -12.15 5.95 3.38
C ASN A 220 -13.22 6.87 4.02
N ARG A 221 -13.85 6.43 5.12
CA ARG A 221 -14.89 7.23 5.81
C ARG A 221 -14.32 8.44 6.55
N LEU A 222 -13.16 8.29 7.20
CA LEU A 222 -12.51 9.37 7.95
C LEU A 222 -11.91 10.44 7.04
N SER A 223 -11.36 10.06 5.88
CA SER A 223 -10.65 10.97 4.98
C SER A 223 -11.55 11.72 3.97
N GLY A 224 -12.88 11.71 4.19
CA GLY A 224 -13.84 12.45 3.35
C GLY A 224 -14.43 11.66 2.18
N GLY A 225 -14.19 10.34 2.11
CA GLY A 225 -14.79 9.42 1.15
C GLY A 225 -14.64 9.87 -0.31
N ARG A 226 -15.76 9.88 -1.03
CA ARG A 226 -15.84 10.25 -2.47
C ARG A 226 -15.37 11.67 -2.79
N ARG A 227 -15.30 12.58 -1.81
CA ARG A 227 -14.97 14.01 -2.06
C ARG A 227 -13.47 14.31 -2.06
N ARG A 228 -12.62 13.33 -1.72
CA ARG A 228 -11.17 13.53 -1.69
C ARG A 228 -10.61 13.42 -3.11
N ALA A 229 -10.40 14.55 -3.79
CA ALA A 229 -9.67 14.62 -5.05
C ALA A 229 -8.30 15.27 -4.82
N VAL A 230 -7.23 14.64 -5.31
CA VAL A 230 -5.88 15.22 -5.35
C VAL A 230 -5.47 15.31 -6.82
N ALA A 231 -4.67 16.33 -7.16
CA ALA A 231 -4.18 16.52 -8.52
C ALA A 231 -3.32 15.32 -8.95
N ARG A 232 -3.32 15.00 -10.26
CA ARG A 232 -2.48 13.94 -10.84
C ARG A 232 -1.00 14.34 -10.80
N HIS A 233 -0.13 13.43 -10.37
CA HIS A 233 1.33 13.62 -10.34
C HIS A 233 2.03 12.52 -11.15
N PRO A 234 3.14 12.80 -11.87
CA PRO A 234 3.91 11.77 -12.56
C PRO A 234 4.48 10.71 -11.58
N ARG A 235 4.46 9.42 -11.97
CA ARG A 235 5.01 8.33 -11.14
C ARG A 235 6.52 8.46 -10.97
N ALA A 236 7.00 8.22 -9.75
CA ALA A 236 8.42 8.26 -9.37
C ALA A 236 9.34 7.28 -10.14
N HIS A 237 8.78 6.37 -10.95
CA HIS A 237 9.52 5.39 -11.75
C HIS A 237 9.81 5.82 -13.20
N GLY A 238 9.38 7.02 -13.62
CA GLY A 238 9.69 7.58 -14.94
C GLY A 238 9.14 6.77 -16.13
N ASP A 239 8.06 6.01 -15.91
CA ASP A 239 7.44 5.12 -16.91
C ASP A 239 6.36 5.81 -17.77
N GLY A 240 6.12 7.11 -17.55
CA GLY A 240 5.13 7.90 -18.28
C GLY A 240 3.69 7.72 -17.78
N LEU A 241 3.48 7.01 -16.66
CA LEU A 241 2.17 6.88 -16.02
C LEU A 241 1.97 8.00 -14.98
N SER A 242 0.79 8.63 -14.99
CA SER A 242 0.37 9.61 -13.97
C SER A 242 -0.39 8.91 -12.84
N ILE A 243 -0.12 9.29 -11.60
CA ILE A 243 -0.75 8.79 -10.38
C ILE A 243 -1.77 9.80 -9.86
N ASP A 244 -2.95 9.33 -9.52
CA ASP A 244 -3.89 9.97 -8.60
C ASP A 244 -4.23 9.04 -7.43
N LEU A 245 -5.03 9.50 -6.47
CA LEU A 245 -5.41 8.69 -5.32
C LEU A 245 -6.16 7.40 -5.69
N ASP A 246 -6.84 7.39 -6.83
CA ASP A 246 -7.63 6.25 -7.32
C ASP A 246 -6.79 5.24 -8.10
N THR A 247 -5.52 5.57 -8.38
CA THR A 247 -4.61 4.68 -9.12
C THR A 247 -4.31 3.42 -8.28
N PRO A 248 -4.45 2.22 -8.86
CA PRO A 248 -4.12 0.98 -8.16
C PRO A 248 -2.60 0.84 -7.96
N GLU A 249 -2.19 0.32 -6.80
CA GLU A 249 -0.77 0.17 -6.47
C GLU A 249 -0.48 -1.04 -5.57
N ALA A 250 0.78 -1.49 -5.61
CA ALA A 250 1.30 -2.70 -4.98
C ALA A 250 1.53 -2.60 -3.46
N PHE A 251 0.52 -2.26 -2.67
CA PHE A 251 0.69 -2.05 -1.22
C PHE A 251 0.63 -3.31 -0.34
N GLU A 252 0.30 -4.46 -0.91
CA GLU A 252 0.13 -5.68 -0.12
C GLU A 252 1.39 -6.13 0.60
N GLU A 253 2.58 -5.78 0.13
CA GLU A 253 3.83 -6.22 0.76
C GLU A 253 3.95 -5.73 2.22
N VAL A 254 3.30 -4.62 2.55
CA VAL A 254 3.11 -4.16 3.93
C VAL A 254 2.39 -5.23 4.78
N ILE A 255 1.33 -5.83 4.24
CA ILE A 255 0.53 -6.86 4.90
C ILE A 255 1.33 -8.16 5.01
N TRP A 256 2.07 -8.55 3.97
CA TRP A 256 2.92 -9.73 4.00
C TRP A 256 4.02 -9.63 5.07
N LYS A 257 4.70 -8.48 5.15
CA LYS A 257 5.66 -8.19 6.23
C LYS A 257 5.03 -8.20 7.62
N LEU A 258 3.78 -7.74 7.73
CA LEU A 258 3.05 -7.69 8.99
C LEU A 258 2.69 -9.08 9.54
N LEU A 259 2.34 -10.00 8.65
CA LEU A 259 1.84 -11.34 8.97
C LEU A 259 2.95 -12.40 9.01
N TRP A 260 3.95 -12.30 8.13
CA TRP A 260 5.07 -13.23 8.04
C TRP A 260 6.44 -12.52 8.10
N PRO A 261 6.74 -11.75 9.17
CA PRO A 261 8.02 -11.04 9.29
C PRO A 261 9.24 -11.97 9.22
N GLN A 262 9.11 -13.24 9.63
CA GLN A 262 10.16 -14.26 9.58
C GLN A 262 10.66 -14.60 8.17
N MET A 263 9.88 -14.26 7.14
CA MET A 263 10.25 -14.52 5.75
C MET A 263 11.17 -13.43 5.18
N TYR A 264 11.31 -12.31 5.89
CA TYR A 264 12.14 -11.18 5.52
C TYR A 264 13.41 -11.19 6.38
N THR A 265 14.50 -11.69 5.80
CA THR A 265 15.79 -11.82 6.49
C THR A 265 16.78 -10.75 6.03
N GLY A 266 17.92 -10.64 6.74
CA GLY A 266 19.01 -9.76 6.32
C GLY A 266 19.51 -10.08 4.91
N ASP A 267 19.57 -11.37 4.58
CA ASP A 267 20.15 -11.88 3.32
C ASP A 267 19.16 -11.83 2.15
N GLY A 268 17.86 -11.77 2.42
CA GLY A 268 16.84 -11.78 1.38
C GLY A 268 15.44 -12.20 1.86
N ILE A 269 14.56 -12.41 0.90
CA ILE A 269 13.19 -12.89 1.10
C ILE A 269 13.15 -14.40 0.87
N ARG A 270 12.73 -15.17 1.88
CA ARG A 270 12.63 -16.63 1.78
C ARG A 270 11.44 -17.06 0.93
N LEU A 271 11.54 -18.25 0.33
CA LEU A 271 10.42 -18.89 -0.34
C LEU A 271 9.44 -19.46 0.69
N TRP A 272 8.14 -19.27 0.45
CA TRP A 272 7.10 -19.92 1.25
C TRP A 272 7.04 -21.39 0.87
N GLN A 273 7.11 -22.26 1.87
CA GLN A 273 6.92 -23.69 1.69
C GLN A 273 5.45 -24.04 1.84
N SER A 274 5.00 -25.03 1.07
CA SER A 274 3.61 -25.48 0.97
C SER A 274 3.01 -25.95 2.33
N ALA A 275 3.85 -26.35 3.28
CA ALA A 275 3.43 -26.78 4.61
C ALA A 275 3.29 -25.65 5.66
N GLN A 276 3.51 -24.38 5.30
CA GLN A 276 3.53 -23.25 6.24
C GLN A 276 2.17 -22.56 6.39
N HIS A 277 1.14 -23.34 6.68
CA HIS A 277 -0.20 -22.82 6.94
C HIS A 277 -0.28 -22.08 8.26
N GLU A 278 -0.79 -20.86 8.22
CA GLU A 278 -0.98 -19.98 9.38
C GLU A 278 -2.42 -19.47 9.35
N PRO A 279 -3.40 -20.25 9.84
CA PRO A 279 -4.83 -20.01 9.60
C PRO A 279 -5.31 -18.62 10.00
N GLU A 280 -4.76 -18.04 11.07
CA GLU A 280 -5.10 -16.67 11.50
C GLU A 280 -4.63 -15.62 10.48
N SER A 281 -3.43 -15.78 9.94
CA SER A 281 -2.86 -14.89 8.93
C SER A 281 -3.55 -15.03 7.58
N GLU A 282 -3.91 -16.26 7.20
CA GLU A 282 -4.68 -16.56 5.98
C GLU A 282 -6.08 -15.93 6.05
N MET A 283 -6.76 -16.09 7.20
CA MET A 283 -8.05 -15.46 7.47
C MET A 283 -7.94 -13.94 7.46
N PHE A 284 -6.86 -13.38 8.03
CA PHE A 284 -6.60 -11.94 7.95
C PHE A 284 -6.49 -11.48 6.51
N LEU A 285 -5.67 -12.15 5.70
CA LEU A 285 -5.46 -11.81 4.29
C LEU A 285 -6.77 -11.88 3.49
N SER A 286 -7.54 -12.96 3.65
CA SER A 286 -8.85 -13.12 2.99
C SER A 286 -9.83 -11.99 3.38
N ARG A 287 -9.87 -11.64 4.67
CA ARG A 287 -10.69 -10.52 5.16
C ARG A 287 -10.20 -9.17 4.62
N GLN A 288 -8.89 -8.95 4.50
CA GLN A 288 -8.36 -7.72 3.90
C GLN A 288 -8.81 -7.55 2.45
N MET A 289 -8.78 -8.62 1.65
CA MET A 289 -9.31 -8.60 0.28
C MET A 289 -10.78 -8.18 0.27
N ALA A 290 -11.60 -8.79 1.13
CA ALA A 290 -13.01 -8.46 1.27
C ALA A 290 -13.26 -7.00 1.69
N LYS A 291 -12.45 -6.47 2.60
CA LYS A 291 -12.51 -5.07 3.04
C LYS A 291 -12.21 -4.09 1.92
N VAL A 292 -11.23 -4.39 1.08
CA VAL A 292 -10.93 -3.58 -0.11
C VAL A 292 -12.12 -3.57 -1.07
N LEU A 293 -12.71 -4.74 -1.37
CA LEU A 293 -13.91 -4.81 -2.20
C LEU A 293 -15.04 -3.93 -1.65
N LEU A 294 -15.29 -4.00 -0.34
CA LEU A 294 -16.31 -3.18 0.32
C LEU A 294 -15.98 -1.67 0.29
N ALA A 295 -14.72 -1.29 0.52
CA ALA A 295 -14.29 0.11 0.42
C ALA A 295 -14.52 0.66 -1.00
N ARG A 296 -14.28 -0.14 -2.04
CA ARG A 296 -14.53 0.23 -3.44
C ARG A 296 -16.02 0.32 -3.77
N ARG A 297 -16.88 -0.51 -3.16
CA ARG A 297 -18.34 -0.36 -3.24
C ARG A 297 -18.81 0.94 -2.61
N ASP A 298 -18.34 1.28 -1.41
CA ASP A 298 -18.67 2.56 -0.74
C ASP A 298 -18.26 3.76 -1.63
N GLN A 299 -17.13 3.64 -2.33
CA GLN A 299 -16.65 4.66 -3.28
C GLN A 299 -17.41 4.69 -4.61
N GLY A 300 -18.24 3.68 -4.90
CA GLY A 300 -18.97 3.56 -6.18
C GLY A 300 -18.13 3.02 -7.33
N ARG A 301 -16.93 2.50 -7.06
CA ARG A 301 -16.09 1.83 -8.06
C ARG A 301 -16.64 0.47 -8.44
N LEU A 302 -17.18 -0.27 -7.46
CA LEU A 302 -17.89 -1.53 -7.70
C LEU A 302 -19.39 -1.33 -7.52
N PRO A 303 -20.24 -2.03 -8.30
CA PRO A 303 -21.67 -2.06 -8.04
C PRO A 303 -21.96 -2.62 -6.65
N ALA A 304 -22.96 -2.05 -5.96
CA ALA A 304 -23.27 -2.40 -4.58
C ALA A 304 -23.66 -3.87 -4.38
N THR A 305 -24.25 -4.49 -5.40
CA THR A 305 -24.82 -5.84 -5.35
C THR A 305 -24.14 -6.86 -6.27
N ALA A 306 -23.22 -6.41 -7.14
CA ALA A 306 -22.51 -7.33 -8.04
C ALA A 306 -21.32 -7.98 -7.30
N PRO A 307 -21.00 -9.26 -7.60
CA PRO A 307 -19.82 -9.91 -7.06
C PRO A 307 -18.56 -9.15 -7.52
N GLY A 308 -17.66 -8.87 -6.58
CA GLY A 308 -16.38 -8.23 -6.86
C GLY A 308 -15.25 -9.24 -6.87
N ARG A 309 -14.32 -9.09 -7.81
CA ARG A 309 -13.07 -9.85 -7.85
C ARG A 309 -11.92 -9.00 -7.37
N TYR A 310 -11.18 -9.51 -6.38
CA TYR A 310 -10.03 -8.83 -5.85
C TYR A 310 -8.81 -9.00 -6.77
N LEU A 311 -8.10 -7.91 -7.05
CA LEU A 311 -6.86 -7.89 -7.80
C LEU A 311 -5.71 -7.52 -6.86
N SER A 312 -4.74 -8.40 -6.76
CA SER A 312 -3.45 -8.14 -6.14
C SER A 312 -2.43 -7.88 -7.23
N LYS A 313 -1.58 -6.87 -7.04
CA LYS A 313 -0.27 -6.84 -7.68
C LYS A 313 0.79 -6.81 -6.59
N ASN A 314 1.71 -7.75 -6.64
CA ASN A 314 2.87 -7.76 -5.77
C ASN A 314 4.02 -8.53 -6.45
N ASN A 315 5.19 -7.89 -6.59
CA ASN A 315 6.31 -8.55 -7.25
C ASN A 315 6.81 -9.73 -6.42
N ALA A 316 6.84 -9.61 -5.10
CA ALA A 316 7.34 -10.65 -4.20
C ALA A 316 6.38 -11.85 -4.06
N ASN A 317 5.18 -11.81 -4.67
CA ASN A 317 4.31 -12.98 -4.75
C ASN A 317 4.98 -14.16 -5.52
N ILE A 318 5.99 -13.89 -6.36
CA ILE A 318 6.81 -14.92 -7.00
C ILE A 318 7.56 -15.82 -6.01
N ALA A 319 7.72 -15.42 -4.74
CA ALA A 319 8.32 -16.24 -3.68
C ALA A 319 7.31 -17.19 -3.00
N ARG A 320 6.02 -17.05 -3.29
CA ARG A 320 4.93 -17.65 -2.52
C ARG A 320 3.81 -18.21 -3.40
N ILE A 321 4.13 -18.57 -4.64
CA ILE A 321 3.16 -19.11 -5.61
C ILE A 321 2.50 -20.39 -5.09
N GLY A 322 3.29 -21.33 -4.55
CA GLY A 322 2.77 -22.56 -3.95
C GLY A 322 1.77 -22.28 -2.84
N PHE A 323 2.16 -21.43 -1.88
CA PHE A 323 1.29 -20.99 -0.79
C PHE A 323 -0.01 -20.35 -1.30
N LEU A 324 0.07 -19.41 -2.25
CA LEU A 324 -1.11 -18.74 -2.81
C LEU A 324 -2.06 -19.74 -3.48
N ALA A 325 -1.53 -20.71 -4.22
CA ALA A 325 -2.32 -21.72 -4.92
C ALA A 325 -3.00 -22.71 -3.95
N GLU A 326 -2.42 -22.96 -2.78
CA GLU A 326 -2.99 -23.83 -1.74
C GLU A 326 -4.01 -23.08 -0.87
N THR A 327 -3.68 -21.86 -0.42
CA THR A 327 -4.56 -21.03 0.42
C THR A 327 -5.78 -20.52 -0.35
N PHE A 328 -5.62 -20.22 -1.65
CA PHE A 328 -6.71 -19.74 -2.52
C PHE A 328 -6.82 -20.61 -3.77
N PRO A 329 -7.43 -21.81 -3.68
CA PRO A 329 -7.48 -22.77 -4.80
C PRO A 329 -8.19 -22.26 -6.05
N ASP A 330 -9.08 -21.28 -5.90
CA ASP A 330 -9.84 -20.63 -6.98
C ASP A 330 -9.15 -19.37 -7.53
N ALA A 331 -7.97 -19.02 -6.99
CA ALA A 331 -7.21 -17.88 -7.45
C ALA A 331 -6.62 -18.08 -8.85
N ARG A 332 -6.45 -16.96 -9.56
CA ARG A 332 -5.78 -16.92 -10.85
C ARG A 332 -4.48 -16.14 -10.72
N ILE A 333 -3.35 -16.80 -10.93
CA ILE A 333 -2.03 -16.16 -10.84
C ILE A 333 -1.59 -15.78 -12.25
N VAL A 334 -1.44 -14.49 -12.52
CA VAL A 334 -1.06 -13.94 -13.83
C VAL A 334 0.38 -13.46 -13.78
N VAL A 335 1.21 -14.00 -14.68
CA VAL A 335 2.64 -13.71 -14.75
C VAL A 335 2.97 -13.04 -16.08
N PRO A 336 3.09 -11.70 -16.13
CA PRO A 336 3.64 -11.07 -17.32
C PRO A 336 5.09 -11.52 -17.51
N PHE A 337 5.41 -11.95 -18.72
CA PHE A 337 6.68 -12.55 -19.08
C PHE A 337 7.33 -11.78 -20.22
N ARG A 338 8.58 -11.37 -20.02
CA ARG A 338 9.31 -10.44 -20.89
C ARG A 338 10.64 -11.06 -21.27
N ARG A 339 11.06 -10.85 -22.52
CA ARG A 339 12.34 -11.35 -23.04
C ARG A 339 13.51 -11.00 -22.10
N PRO A 340 14.42 -11.95 -21.84
CA PRO A 340 15.40 -11.85 -20.77
C PRO A 340 16.29 -10.61 -20.93
N GLU A 341 16.86 -10.38 -22.11
CA GLU A 341 17.80 -9.29 -22.37
C GLU A 341 17.18 -7.91 -22.12
N CYS A 342 15.95 -7.71 -22.61
CA CYS A 342 15.22 -6.45 -22.45
C CYS A 342 14.77 -6.23 -21.00
N HIS A 343 14.40 -7.32 -20.31
CA HIS A 343 13.97 -7.27 -18.92
C HIS A 343 15.16 -6.95 -18.00
N VAL A 344 16.26 -7.68 -18.13
CA VAL A 344 17.48 -7.53 -17.33
C VAL A 344 18.07 -6.13 -17.47
N ALA A 345 18.19 -5.60 -18.70
CA ALA A 345 18.64 -4.22 -18.88
C ALA A 345 17.73 -3.18 -18.20
N SER A 346 16.42 -3.44 -18.10
CA SER A 346 15.53 -2.57 -17.34
C SER A 346 15.67 -2.74 -15.82
N LEU A 347 16.02 -3.93 -15.33
CA LEU A 347 16.23 -4.19 -13.91
C LEU A 347 17.49 -3.45 -13.43
N ILE A 348 18.62 -3.65 -14.08
CA ILE A 348 19.89 -3.02 -13.69
C ILE A 348 19.85 -1.49 -13.80
N ARG A 349 19.21 -0.95 -14.84
CA ARG A 349 19.02 0.51 -14.97
C ARG A 349 18.21 1.08 -13.80
N GLN A 350 17.16 0.38 -13.37
CA GLN A 350 16.38 0.82 -12.21
C GLN A 350 17.16 0.64 -10.91
N HIS A 351 17.95 -0.42 -10.77
CA HIS A 351 18.85 -0.58 -9.64
C HIS A 351 19.83 0.60 -9.50
N ARG A 352 20.50 0.98 -10.59
CA ARG A 352 21.42 2.12 -10.63
C ARG A 352 20.71 3.44 -10.28
N ASN A 353 19.53 3.68 -10.87
CA ASN A 353 18.73 4.88 -10.56
C ASN A 353 18.34 4.96 -9.07
N PHE A 354 17.87 3.87 -8.48
CA PHE A 354 17.50 3.84 -7.06
C PHE A 354 18.71 3.90 -6.14
N THR A 355 19.86 3.38 -6.54
CA THR A 355 21.12 3.52 -5.78
C THR A 355 21.47 5.00 -5.65
N ALA A 356 21.58 5.72 -6.76
CA ALA A 356 21.86 7.16 -6.76
C ALA A 356 20.80 7.97 -5.97
N ARG A 357 19.52 7.59 -6.10
CA ARG A 357 18.43 8.27 -5.37
C ARG A 357 18.48 8.02 -3.86
N HIS A 358 18.81 6.80 -3.43
CA HIS A 358 18.90 6.45 -2.00
C HIS A 358 20.11 7.07 -1.32
N GLU A 359 21.16 7.40 -2.08
CA GLU A 359 22.31 8.18 -1.60
C GLU A 359 21.94 9.64 -1.40
N ALA A 360 21.12 10.21 -2.29
CA ALA A 360 20.69 11.61 -2.21
C ALA A 360 19.53 11.86 -1.23
N ASP A 361 18.68 10.85 -0.98
CA ASP A 361 17.48 10.99 -0.16
C ASP A 361 17.24 9.77 0.75
N ASP A 362 17.67 9.92 2.00
CA ASP A 362 17.46 8.96 3.09
C ASP A 362 15.97 8.70 3.39
N PHE A 363 15.06 9.64 3.09
CA PHE A 363 13.63 9.42 3.23
C PHE A 363 13.12 8.43 2.19
N THR A 364 13.45 8.60 0.90
CA THR A 364 13.07 7.62 -0.15
C THR A 364 13.56 6.22 0.21
N ARG A 365 14.81 6.09 0.69
CA ARG A 365 15.38 4.79 1.11
C ARG A 365 14.54 4.14 2.22
N ARG A 366 14.24 4.89 3.29
CA ARG A 366 13.42 4.39 4.41
C ARG A 366 12.00 4.07 3.97
N TYR A 367 11.37 4.97 3.23
CA TYR A 367 10.01 4.80 2.71
C TYR A 367 9.87 3.51 1.91
N MET A 368 10.74 3.27 0.92
CA MET A 368 10.70 2.05 0.11
C MET A 368 10.86 0.78 0.95
N ARG A 369 11.82 0.77 1.88
CA ARG A 369 12.02 -0.34 2.82
C ARG A 369 10.76 -0.60 3.64
N ASP A 370 10.13 0.46 4.14
CA ASP A 370 9.01 0.37 5.07
C ASP A 370 7.76 -0.17 4.36
N ILE A 371 7.50 0.25 3.11
CA ILE A 371 6.41 -0.29 2.29
C ILE A 371 6.74 -1.63 1.61
N GLY A 372 7.97 -2.13 1.75
CA GLY A 372 8.37 -3.46 1.28
C GLY A 372 8.91 -3.52 -0.16
N HIS A 373 9.25 -2.38 -0.76
CA HIS A 373 9.90 -2.35 -2.07
C HIS A 373 11.40 -2.61 -1.95
N PHE A 374 11.76 -3.89 -1.91
CA PHE A 374 13.13 -4.38 -1.81
C PHE A 374 13.78 -4.72 -3.16
N GLU A 375 13.21 -4.29 -4.28
CA GLU A 375 13.68 -4.74 -5.59
C GLU A 375 14.98 -4.04 -6.03
N PHE A 376 15.26 -2.82 -5.57
CA PHE A 376 16.31 -1.97 -6.13
C PHE A 376 17.07 -1.12 -5.11
N GLY A 377 18.23 -0.60 -5.52
CA GLY A 377 19.05 0.33 -4.75
C GLY A 377 19.62 -0.25 -3.46
N ALA A 378 19.97 0.63 -2.52
CA ALA A 378 20.52 0.26 -1.21
C ALA A 378 19.63 -0.65 -0.34
N VAL A 379 18.33 -0.73 -0.64
CA VAL A 379 17.38 -1.60 0.08
C VAL A 379 17.16 -2.94 -0.61
N HIS A 380 17.92 -3.25 -1.66
CA HIS A 380 17.77 -4.48 -2.40
C HIS A 380 17.84 -5.71 -1.46
N ARG A 381 16.83 -6.58 -1.54
CA ARG A 381 16.79 -7.89 -0.89
C ARG A 381 16.30 -8.90 -1.92
N PRO A 382 17.17 -9.79 -2.43
CA PRO A 382 16.76 -10.76 -3.43
C PRO A 382 15.83 -11.80 -2.81
N ILE A 383 14.98 -12.40 -3.64
CA ILE A 383 14.27 -13.62 -3.26
C ILE A 383 15.27 -14.78 -3.34
N LEU A 384 15.34 -15.56 -2.28
CA LEU A 384 16.38 -16.58 -2.07
C LEU A 384 16.06 -17.88 -2.80
N TYR A 385 16.06 -17.84 -4.14
CA TYR A 385 15.91 -19.03 -4.98
C TYR A 385 17.14 -19.94 -4.93
N ASP A 386 18.29 -19.37 -5.29
CA ASP A 386 19.59 -20.02 -5.31
C ASP A 386 20.64 -18.97 -4.87
N PRO A 387 20.75 -18.72 -3.56
CA PRO A 387 21.65 -17.68 -3.05
C PRO A 387 23.11 -17.99 -3.30
N ALA A 388 23.48 -19.27 -3.38
CA ALA A 388 24.86 -19.69 -3.65
C ALA A 388 25.28 -19.32 -5.07
N ARG A 389 24.42 -19.58 -6.06
CA ARG A 389 24.67 -19.17 -7.44
C ARG A 389 24.69 -17.65 -7.59
N LEU A 390 23.75 -16.96 -6.94
CA LEU A 390 23.64 -15.50 -7.05
C LEU A 390 24.83 -14.77 -6.41
N ALA A 391 25.42 -15.31 -5.35
CA ALA A 391 26.59 -14.76 -4.67
C ALA A 391 27.87 -14.76 -5.53
N ALA A 392 27.89 -15.48 -6.66
CA ALA A 392 29.01 -15.49 -7.58
C ALA A 392 29.09 -14.23 -8.47
N PHE A 393 28.05 -13.38 -8.46
CA PHE A 393 27.94 -12.21 -9.32
C PHE A 393 27.84 -10.91 -8.49
N ASP A 394 28.37 -9.82 -9.04
CA ASP A 394 28.24 -8.49 -8.45
C ASP A 394 26.87 -7.87 -8.79
N LEU A 395 26.15 -7.39 -7.76
CA LEU A 395 24.87 -6.71 -7.88
C LEU A 395 24.89 -5.50 -8.84
N ALA A 396 26.05 -4.86 -9.01
CA ALA A 396 26.25 -3.73 -9.91
C ALA A 396 26.35 -4.12 -11.40
N GLU A 397 26.51 -5.42 -11.69
CA GLU A 397 26.79 -5.96 -13.02
C GLU A 397 25.58 -6.65 -13.67
N PRO A 398 25.45 -6.64 -15.01
CA PRO A 398 24.31 -7.23 -15.73
C PRO A 398 24.09 -8.72 -15.46
N ASP A 399 25.18 -9.48 -15.28
CA ASP A 399 25.12 -10.93 -15.13
C ASP A 399 24.48 -11.37 -13.80
N TYR A 400 24.59 -10.56 -12.74
CA TYR A 400 23.81 -10.78 -11.51
C TYR A 400 22.31 -10.80 -11.80
N TRP A 401 21.85 -9.80 -12.56
CA TRP A 401 20.44 -9.64 -12.88
C TRP A 401 19.96 -10.71 -13.87
N MET A 402 20.81 -11.16 -14.78
CA MET A 402 20.52 -12.31 -15.65
C MET A 402 20.42 -13.60 -14.84
N CYS A 403 21.37 -13.88 -13.96
CA CYS A 403 21.32 -15.02 -13.05
C CYS A 403 20.05 -14.98 -12.18
N TYR A 404 19.71 -13.81 -11.64
CA TYR A 404 18.49 -13.63 -10.84
C TYR A 404 17.21 -13.86 -11.66
N TRP A 405 17.18 -13.38 -12.91
CA TRP A 405 16.08 -13.62 -13.86
C TRP A 405 15.90 -15.12 -14.12
N ILE A 406 16.99 -15.83 -14.44
CA ILE A 406 16.97 -17.28 -14.68
C ILE A 406 16.42 -18.02 -13.45
N SER A 407 16.94 -17.72 -12.26
CA SER A 407 16.49 -18.35 -11.02
C SER A 407 15.01 -18.12 -10.73
N ALA A 408 14.53 -16.88 -10.93
CA ALA A 408 13.13 -16.53 -10.71
C ALA A 408 12.18 -17.25 -11.69
N PHE A 409 12.50 -17.24 -12.99
CA PHE A 409 11.63 -17.85 -13.99
C PHE A 409 11.73 -19.37 -14.05
N ARG A 410 12.86 -19.96 -13.65
CA ARG A 410 12.96 -21.40 -13.40
C ARG A 410 12.04 -21.81 -12.25
N HIS A 411 12.05 -21.04 -11.15
CA HIS A 411 11.13 -21.28 -10.03
C HIS A 411 9.66 -21.16 -10.48
N LEU A 412 9.31 -20.11 -11.23
CA LEU A 412 7.95 -19.94 -11.74
C LEU A 412 7.54 -21.02 -12.74
N GLY A 413 8.47 -21.53 -13.56
CA GLY A 413 8.25 -22.64 -14.48
C GLY A 413 7.82 -23.94 -13.79
N ALA A 414 8.29 -24.17 -12.56
CA ALA A 414 7.82 -25.30 -11.74
C ALA A 414 6.33 -25.20 -11.34
N TYR A 415 5.73 -24.00 -11.44
CA TYR A 415 4.31 -23.74 -11.17
C TYR A 415 3.52 -23.43 -12.45
N ARG A 416 3.98 -23.88 -13.63
CA ARG A 416 3.32 -23.60 -14.91
C ARG A 416 1.82 -23.89 -14.93
N ASP A 417 1.39 -24.99 -14.30
CA ASP A 417 -0.02 -25.42 -14.29
C ASP A 417 -0.91 -24.58 -13.35
N ARG A 418 -0.28 -23.70 -12.54
CA ARG A 418 -0.95 -22.79 -11.59
C ARG A 418 -0.90 -21.33 -12.05
N CYS A 419 -0.12 -21.03 -13.08
CA CYS A 419 0.19 -19.67 -13.51
C CYS A 419 -0.24 -19.44 -14.97
N LEU A 420 -0.88 -18.31 -15.21
CA LEU A 420 -1.22 -17.80 -16.54
C LEU A 420 -0.11 -16.86 -16.99
N PHE A 421 0.82 -17.38 -17.80
CA PHE A 421 1.90 -16.57 -18.36
C PHE A 421 1.38 -15.77 -19.55
N VAL A 422 1.72 -14.48 -19.60
CA VAL A 422 1.30 -13.58 -20.68
C VAL A 422 2.52 -12.88 -21.23
N LEU A 423 2.84 -13.11 -22.51
CA LEU A 423 4.02 -12.51 -23.11
C LEU A 423 3.82 -11.00 -23.28
N GLN A 424 4.83 -10.23 -22.88
CA GLN A 424 4.81 -8.79 -23.09
C GLN A 424 4.80 -8.45 -24.58
N ASP A 425 5.49 -9.25 -25.41
CA ASP A 425 5.49 -9.05 -26.86
C ASP A 425 4.08 -9.19 -27.46
N ASP A 426 3.28 -10.16 -26.98
CA ASP A 426 1.88 -10.32 -27.41
C ASP A 426 0.99 -9.17 -26.92
N LEU A 427 1.22 -8.69 -25.68
CA LEU A 427 0.50 -7.52 -25.14
C LEU A 427 0.81 -6.23 -25.91
N ARG A 428 2.01 -6.11 -26.49
CA ARG A 428 2.39 -4.94 -27.31
C ARG A 428 1.89 -5.06 -28.74
N ALA A 429 2.01 -6.24 -29.34
CA ALA A 429 1.64 -6.49 -30.73
C ALA A 429 0.12 -6.57 -30.94
N ALA A 430 -0.59 -7.25 -30.03
CA ALA A 430 -2.03 -7.49 -30.11
C ALA A 430 -2.70 -7.34 -28.73
N PRO A 431 -2.68 -6.13 -28.11
CA PRO A 431 -3.19 -5.90 -26.76
C PRO A 431 -4.65 -6.35 -26.59
N GLN A 432 -5.52 -6.01 -27.56
CA GLN A 432 -6.94 -6.33 -27.46
C GLN A 432 -7.20 -7.85 -27.45
N GLU A 433 -6.57 -8.58 -28.37
CA GLU A 433 -6.73 -10.02 -28.49
C GLU A 433 -6.15 -10.74 -27.27
N THR A 434 -4.93 -10.39 -26.89
CA THR A 434 -4.24 -10.98 -25.73
C THR A 434 -5.01 -10.76 -24.44
N MET A 435 -5.50 -9.53 -24.20
CA MET A 435 -6.31 -9.22 -23.03
C MET A 435 -7.67 -9.89 -23.06
N THR A 436 -8.30 -10.06 -24.23
CA THR A 436 -9.57 -10.79 -24.33
C THR A 436 -9.41 -12.25 -23.89
N ARG A 437 -8.33 -12.91 -24.33
CA ARG A 437 -8.01 -14.27 -23.87
C ARG A 437 -7.69 -14.30 -22.38
N LEU A 438 -6.95 -13.31 -21.87
CA LEU A 438 -6.63 -13.24 -20.44
C LEU A 438 -7.90 -13.06 -19.61
N CYS A 439 -8.80 -12.15 -20.02
CA CYS A 439 -10.10 -11.95 -19.41
C CYS A 439 -10.91 -13.25 -19.36
N ALA A 440 -10.97 -14.00 -20.47
CA ALA A 440 -11.63 -15.31 -20.50
C ALA A 440 -10.97 -16.30 -19.51
N ALA A 441 -9.64 -16.38 -19.48
CA ALA A 441 -8.91 -17.29 -18.59
C ALA A 441 -9.11 -16.96 -17.10
N ILE A 442 -9.29 -15.68 -16.75
CA ILE A 442 -9.56 -15.25 -15.38
C ILE A 442 -11.07 -15.17 -15.04
N GLY A 443 -11.95 -15.44 -16.00
CA GLY A 443 -13.40 -15.37 -15.82
C GLY A 443 -13.91 -13.94 -15.60
N ALA A 444 -13.36 -12.97 -16.34
CA ALA A 444 -13.77 -11.58 -16.35
C ALA A 444 -14.35 -11.17 -17.70
N GLU A 445 -15.37 -10.31 -17.68
CA GLU A 445 -16.02 -9.80 -18.87
C GLU A 445 -15.45 -8.41 -19.23
N PRO A 446 -14.76 -8.26 -20.38
CA PRO A 446 -14.14 -7.00 -20.76
C PRO A 446 -15.14 -5.95 -21.27
N GLY A 447 -16.34 -6.35 -21.68
CA GLY A 447 -17.34 -5.47 -22.30
C GLY A 447 -16.77 -4.75 -23.53
N GLU A 448 -17.00 -3.45 -23.65
CA GLU A 448 -16.51 -2.60 -24.76
C GLU A 448 -15.11 -2.01 -24.51
N MET A 449 -14.35 -2.57 -23.55
CA MET A 449 -13.07 -1.99 -23.18
C MET A 449 -12.02 -2.12 -24.28
N ARG A 450 -11.31 -1.01 -24.53
CA ARG A 450 -10.14 -0.96 -25.41
C ARG A 450 -8.85 -1.03 -24.61
N PHE A 451 -8.08 -2.09 -24.83
CA PHE A 451 -6.85 -2.34 -24.09
C PHE A 451 -5.60 -1.68 -24.70
N ASP A 452 -5.67 -1.17 -25.93
CA ASP A 452 -4.53 -0.54 -26.63
C ASP A 452 -3.89 0.60 -25.82
N ARG A 453 -4.67 1.27 -24.96
CA ARG A 453 -4.21 2.42 -24.17
C ARG A 453 -3.25 2.08 -23.03
N TYR A 454 -3.18 0.82 -22.60
CA TYR A 454 -2.35 0.41 -21.46
C TYR A 454 -0.97 -0.13 -21.86
N PHE A 455 -0.81 -0.51 -23.12
CA PHE A 455 0.39 -1.18 -23.62
C PHE A 455 1.02 -0.35 -24.72
N ARG A 456 2.35 -0.27 -24.72
CA ARG A 456 3.08 0.47 -25.76
C ARG A 456 3.09 -0.37 -27.04
N PRO A 457 2.73 0.20 -28.20
CA PRO A 457 2.70 -0.56 -29.45
C PRO A 457 4.10 -0.87 -29.99
N THR A 458 5.11 -0.10 -29.55
CA THR A 458 6.49 -0.27 -30.02
C THR A 458 7.09 -1.56 -29.46
N PRO A 459 7.73 -2.40 -30.30
CA PRO A 459 8.48 -3.56 -29.83
C PRO A 459 9.53 -3.17 -28.80
N ASP A 460 9.82 -4.10 -27.89
CA ASP A 460 10.91 -3.91 -26.95
C ASP A 460 12.25 -4.04 -27.67
N GLN A 461 13.18 -3.14 -27.40
CA GLN A 461 14.49 -3.12 -28.02
C GLN A 461 15.51 -3.80 -27.12
N ALA A 462 16.25 -4.76 -27.70
CA ALA A 462 17.33 -5.43 -27.00
C ALA A 462 18.44 -4.42 -26.66
N PRO A 463 18.99 -4.47 -25.44
CA PRO A 463 20.13 -3.64 -25.08
C PRO A 463 21.38 -4.06 -25.87
N THR A 464 22.35 -3.15 -25.97
CA THR A 464 23.68 -3.41 -26.54
C THR A 464 24.68 -3.94 -25.52
N ASP A 465 24.31 -3.96 -24.23
CA ASP A 465 25.21 -4.37 -23.15
C ASP A 465 25.60 -5.85 -23.32
N PRO A 466 26.89 -6.19 -23.14
CA PRO A 466 27.32 -7.58 -23.19
C PRO A 466 26.82 -8.34 -21.96
N PHE A 467 26.17 -9.48 -22.19
CA PHE A 467 25.89 -10.49 -21.16
C PHE A 467 26.86 -11.65 -21.35
N ASP A 468 27.15 -12.39 -20.29
CA ASP A 468 27.84 -13.66 -20.41
C ASP A 468 27.09 -14.59 -21.41
N PRO A 469 27.76 -15.13 -22.44
CA PRO A 469 27.11 -15.93 -23.48
C PRO A 469 26.41 -17.18 -22.95
N ALA A 470 26.94 -17.81 -21.89
CA ALA A 470 26.33 -19.00 -21.32
C ALA A 470 25.05 -18.63 -20.55
N LEU A 471 25.07 -17.56 -19.76
CA LEU A 471 23.87 -17.05 -19.09
C LEU A 471 22.81 -16.61 -20.09
N MET A 472 23.20 -15.92 -21.16
CA MET A 472 22.28 -15.51 -22.21
C MET A 472 21.62 -16.71 -22.90
N SER A 473 22.42 -17.72 -23.27
CA SER A 473 21.89 -18.95 -23.87
C SER A 473 20.93 -19.68 -22.93
N GLU A 474 21.26 -19.78 -21.64
CA GLU A 474 20.38 -20.40 -20.64
C GLU A 474 19.06 -19.64 -20.48
N ALA A 475 19.13 -18.31 -20.44
CA ALA A 475 17.95 -17.46 -20.31
C ALA A 475 17.05 -17.52 -21.55
N THR A 476 17.63 -17.55 -22.76
CA THR A 476 16.89 -17.70 -24.02
C THR A 476 16.19 -19.05 -24.09
N THR A 477 16.88 -20.16 -23.79
CA THR A 477 16.24 -21.49 -23.76
C THR A 477 15.08 -21.52 -22.77
N LEU A 478 15.28 -21.01 -21.55
CA LEU A 478 14.22 -20.93 -20.55
C LEU A 478 13.05 -20.05 -21.01
N TYR A 479 13.33 -18.94 -21.70
CA TYR A 479 12.29 -18.09 -22.27
C TYR A 479 11.45 -18.84 -23.30
N ASP A 480 12.08 -19.53 -24.25
CA ASP A 480 11.38 -20.26 -25.30
C ASP A 480 10.55 -21.42 -24.73
N GLU A 481 11.09 -22.13 -23.73
CA GLU A 481 10.37 -23.17 -23.00
C GLU A 481 9.10 -22.63 -22.34
N ILE A 482 9.17 -21.50 -21.63
CA ILE A 482 8.01 -20.89 -20.96
C ILE A 482 7.03 -20.28 -21.98
N ALA A 483 7.55 -19.63 -23.02
CA ALA A 483 6.76 -18.97 -24.04
C ALA A 483 5.91 -19.95 -24.86
N ALA A 484 6.36 -21.20 -25.01
CA ALA A 484 5.63 -22.25 -25.72
C ALA A 484 4.24 -22.55 -25.14
N TRP A 485 4.06 -22.39 -23.82
CA TRP A 485 2.78 -22.63 -23.12
C TRP A 485 2.18 -21.36 -22.50
N ALA A 486 2.79 -20.20 -22.73
CA ALA A 486 2.18 -18.92 -22.39
C ALA A 486 0.87 -18.72 -23.16
N LEU A 487 -0.02 -17.92 -22.58
CA LEU A 487 -1.30 -17.55 -23.17
C LEU A 487 -1.07 -16.82 -24.50
N GLY A 488 -1.24 -17.53 -25.61
CA GLY A 488 -0.92 -17.07 -26.97
C GLY A 488 -2.00 -17.43 -27.99
N PRO A 489 -1.76 -17.17 -29.28
CA PRO A 489 -2.67 -17.58 -30.35
C PRO A 489 -2.81 -19.10 -30.39
N GLU A 490 -3.95 -19.64 -30.83
CA GLU A 490 -4.26 -21.08 -30.87
C GLU A 490 -3.13 -21.95 -31.45
N SER A 491 -2.29 -21.38 -32.34
CA SER A 491 -1.06 -22.01 -32.85
C SER A 491 -0.07 -22.49 -31.78
N ARG A 492 0.05 -21.83 -30.62
CA ARG A 492 0.95 -22.25 -29.53
C ARG A 492 0.37 -23.41 -28.72
N ALA A 493 -0.97 -23.56 -28.70
CA ALA A 493 -1.64 -24.68 -28.05
C ALA A 493 -1.42 -26.03 -28.77
N ASN A 494 -0.96 -25.99 -30.03
CA ASN A 494 -0.75 -27.16 -30.89
C ASN A 494 0.73 -27.41 -31.24
N ALA A 495 1.70 -26.78 -30.56
CA ALA A 495 3.10 -27.09 -30.79
C ALA A 495 3.36 -28.58 -30.43
N PRO A 496 3.77 -29.43 -31.39
CA PRO A 496 4.00 -30.84 -31.11
C PRO A 496 5.14 -30.96 -30.09
N GLN A 497 4.92 -31.75 -29.03
CA GLN A 497 6.01 -32.32 -28.22
C GLN A 497 6.81 -33.23 -29.16
N GLY A 498 7.85 -32.70 -29.79
CA GLY A 498 8.48 -33.34 -30.94
C GLY A 498 9.99 -33.19 -30.97
N ALA A 499 10.65 -34.19 -30.40
CA ALA A 499 11.80 -34.90 -30.97
C ALA A 499 13.09 -34.12 -31.31
N THR A 500 14.17 -34.46 -30.61
CA THR A 500 15.51 -34.63 -31.19
C THR A 500 16.07 -35.96 -30.64
N SER A 501 15.91 -37.05 -31.38
CA SER A 501 16.76 -37.54 -32.48
C SER A 501 18.04 -38.22 -31.96
N GLN A 502 17.93 -39.55 -31.81
CA GLN A 502 19.05 -40.47 -31.88
C GLN A 502 19.82 -40.24 -33.18
N THR A 503 21.13 -40.08 -33.08
CA THR A 503 22.05 -40.27 -34.20
C THR A 503 22.75 -41.61 -34.01
N SER A 504 22.29 -42.62 -34.73
CA SER A 504 23.08 -43.81 -35.04
C SER A 504 23.97 -43.49 -36.26
N GLY A 505 25.28 -43.42 -36.03
CA GLY A 505 26.28 -43.41 -37.09
C GLY A 505 26.71 -44.84 -37.41
N GLY A 506 26.61 -45.23 -38.67
CA GLY A 506 27.33 -46.36 -39.27
C GLY A 506 28.72 -45.97 -39.73
#